data_AF-A0A965M9Q3-F1
#
_entry.id   AF-A0A965M9Q3-F1
#
_cell.length_a   1.000
_cell.length_b   1.000
_cell.length_c   1.000
_cell.angle_alpha   90.00
_cell.angle_beta   90.00
_cell.angle_gamma   90.00
#
_symmetry.space_group_name_H-M   'P 1'
#
loop_
_entity.id
_entity.type
_entity.pdbx_description
1 polymer ?
#
loop_
_entity_poly.entity_id
_entity_poly.type
_entity_poly.pdbx_seq_one_letter_code
_entity_poly.pdbx_strand_id
1 'polypeptide(L)'
;AQKKRDELAAQNDKLKATAEKSKAMVIAAEKKLRPLLPQLPEPLREKLKPIIARFPEDSEKSTASLAERLQNVLGILDQASAFNATVASVKELRTFPDGTRAEVTTVYLGLAQAYYTNREGTLAGTGHPGPDGWVWKPDNANGKKILLAVQILEGKEKGATFIDLPVKIQ
;
A
#
# COMPACT_ATOMS: atom_id res chain seq x y z
N ALA A 1 -47.00 5.97 -29.67
CA ALA A 1 -46.11 7.01 -29.09
C ALA A 1 -46.00 6.90 -27.56
N GLN A 2 -47.12 6.80 -26.83
CA GLN A 2 -47.12 6.78 -25.35
C GLN A 2 -46.36 5.59 -24.72
N LYS A 3 -46.66 4.34 -25.12
CA LYS A 3 -45.94 3.14 -24.63
C LYS A 3 -44.41 3.22 -24.78
N LYS A 4 -43.92 3.81 -25.87
CA LYS A 4 -42.49 3.98 -26.16
C LYS A 4 -41.86 5.04 -25.24
N ARG A 5 -42.61 6.08 -24.84
CA ARG A 5 -42.18 7.05 -23.84
C ARG A 5 -42.15 6.45 -22.43
N ASP A 6 -43.15 5.64 -22.08
CA ASP A 6 -43.22 5.00 -20.77
C ASP A 6 -42.11 3.94 -20.59
N GLU A 7 -41.79 3.16 -21.64
CA GLU A 7 -40.64 2.25 -21.65
C GLU A 7 -39.30 2.99 -21.54
N LEU A 8 -39.15 4.11 -22.27
CA LEU A 8 -37.93 4.93 -22.20
C LEU A 8 -37.80 5.63 -20.84
N ALA A 9 -38.91 6.02 -20.20
CA ALA A 9 -38.92 6.58 -18.86
C ALA A 9 -38.50 5.52 -17.82
N ALA A 10 -39.09 4.32 -17.88
CA ALA A 10 -38.74 3.20 -17.00
C ALA A 10 -37.27 2.76 -17.18
N GLN A 11 -36.76 2.73 -18.43
CA GLN A 11 -35.34 2.49 -18.68
C GLN A 11 -34.45 3.60 -18.10
N ASN A 12 -34.82 4.87 -18.27
CA ASN A 12 -34.09 5.99 -17.68
C ASN A 12 -34.04 5.93 -16.16
N ASP A 13 -35.16 5.62 -15.51
CA ASP A 13 -35.22 5.50 -14.05
C ASP A 13 -34.37 4.33 -13.54
N LYS A 14 -34.40 3.19 -14.25
CA LYS A 14 -33.54 2.04 -13.93
C LYS A 14 -32.05 2.34 -14.14
N LEU A 15 -31.70 3.06 -15.21
CA LEU A 15 -30.33 3.51 -15.47
C LEU A 15 -29.86 4.50 -14.40
N LYS A 16 -30.68 5.47 -14.02
CA LYS A 16 -30.39 6.42 -12.93
C LYS A 16 -30.19 5.71 -11.60
N ALA A 17 -31.09 4.79 -11.23
CA ALA A 17 -30.95 4.04 -9.98
C ALA A 17 -29.68 3.18 -9.94
N THR A 18 -29.27 2.62 -11.07
CA THR A 18 -28.02 1.86 -11.18
C THR A 18 -26.80 2.78 -11.09
N ALA A 19 -26.84 3.93 -11.76
CA ALA A 19 -25.79 4.94 -11.72
C ALA A 19 -25.56 5.49 -10.30
N GLU A 20 -26.64 5.79 -9.56
CA GLU A 20 -26.55 6.27 -8.18
C GLU A 20 -25.97 5.21 -7.24
N LYS A 21 -26.36 3.93 -7.40
CA LYS A 21 -25.77 2.83 -6.64
C LYS A 21 -24.27 2.68 -6.89
N SER A 22 -23.86 2.70 -8.17
CA SER A 22 -22.44 2.61 -8.53
C SER A 22 -21.64 3.81 -8.00
N LYS A 23 -22.22 5.01 -8.05
CA LYS A 23 -21.63 6.22 -7.48
C LYS A 23 -21.43 6.09 -5.97
N ALA A 24 -22.45 5.63 -5.25
CA ALA A 24 -22.37 5.41 -3.80
C ALA A 24 -21.29 4.36 -3.45
N MET A 25 -21.18 3.28 -4.22
CA MET A 25 -20.14 2.27 -4.02
C MET A 25 -18.73 2.82 -4.21
N VAL A 26 -18.49 3.60 -5.27
CA VAL A 26 -17.19 4.22 -5.52
C VAL A 26 -16.84 5.21 -4.42
N ILE A 27 -17.77 6.05 -3.99
CA ILE A 27 -17.55 6.99 -2.87
C ILE A 27 -17.21 6.23 -1.58
N ALA A 28 -17.92 5.14 -1.28
CA ALA A 28 -17.65 4.33 -0.10
C ALA A 28 -16.27 3.66 -0.17
N ALA A 29 -15.88 3.15 -1.34
CA ALA A 29 -14.56 2.56 -1.56
C ALA A 29 -13.44 3.60 -1.40
N GLU A 30 -13.63 4.80 -1.95
CA GLU A 30 -12.66 5.88 -1.81
C GLU A 30 -12.49 6.34 -0.37
N LYS A 31 -13.60 6.52 0.36
CA LYS A 31 -13.58 6.89 1.79
C LYS A 31 -12.83 5.85 2.63
N LYS A 32 -12.94 4.56 2.30
CA LYS A 32 -12.21 3.48 2.98
C LYS A 32 -10.74 3.40 2.57
N LEU A 33 -10.43 3.63 1.31
CA LEU A 33 -9.07 3.52 0.79
C LEU A 33 -8.18 4.68 1.23
N ARG A 34 -8.76 5.89 1.33
CA ARG A 34 -8.03 7.11 1.68
C ARG A 34 -7.18 7.03 2.97
N PRO A 35 -7.70 6.56 4.12
CA PRO A 35 -6.88 6.40 5.33
C PRO A 35 -5.83 5.29 5.24
N LEU A 36 -5.92 4.41 4.22
CA LEU A 36 -4.94 3.35 3.99
C LEU A 36 -3.80 3.81 3.06
N LEU A 37 -3.98 4.88 2.28
CA LEU A 37 -2.93 5.38 1.38
C LEU A 37 -1.63 5.75 2.11
N PRO A 38 -1.64 6.40 3.29
CA PRO A 38 -0.42 6.68 4.05
C PRO A 38 0.24 5.42 4.60
N GLN A 39 -0.55 4.37 4.87
CA GLN A 39 -0.07 3.09 5.41
C GLN A 39 0.66 2.24 4.36
N LEU A 40 0.59 2.59 3.08
CA LEU A 40 1.27 1.84 2.03
C LEU A 40 2.80 1.98 2.19
N PRO A 41 3.56 0.88 1.97
CA PRO A 41 5.02 0.91 1.88
C PRO A 41 5.52 2.03 0.97
N GLU A 42 6.61 2.69 1.34
CA GLU A 42 7.20 3.77 0.53
C GLU A 42 7.42 3.37 -0.95
N PRO A 43 7.98 2.19 -1.28
CA PRO A 43 8.17 1.77 -2.67
C PRO A 43 6.87 1.67 -3.47
N LEU A 44 5.78 1.27 -2.80
CA LEU A 44 4.46 1.17 -3.41
C LEU A 44 3.83 2.57 -3.55
N ARG A 45 3.97 3.42 -2.53
CA ARG A 45 3.47 4.80 -2.54
C ARG A 45 4.11 5.61 -3.66
N GLU A 46 5.42 5.48 -3.85
CA GLU A 46 6.15 6.12 -4.95
C GLU A 46 5.63 5.71 -6.33
N LYS A 47 5.37 4.41 -6.53
CA LYS A 47 4.78 3.88 -7.77
C LYS A 47 3.35 4.37 -7.99
N LEU A 48 2.57 4.51 -6.92
CA LEU A 48 1.17 4.91 -6.96
C LEU A 48 0.96 6.42 -6.97
N LYS A 49 1.99 7.25 -6.77
CA LYS A 49 1.93 8.72 -6.85
C LYS A 49 1.05 9.27 -7.97
N PRO A 50 1.17 8.86 -9.25
CA PRO A 50 0.34 9.41 -10.32
C PRO A 50 -1.15 9.06 -10.18
N ILE A 51 -1.47 7.89 -9.60
CA ILE A 51 -2.85 7.45 -9.37
C ILE A 51 -3.42 8.14 -8.13
N ILE A 52 -2.62 8.26 -7.06
CA ILE A 52 -2.98 8.96 -5.82
C ILE A 52 -3.22 10.46 -6.10
N ALA A 53 -2.42 11.09 -6.96
CA ALA A 53 -2.62 12.49 -7.35
C ALA A 53 -3.93 12.73 -8.11
N ARG A 54 -4.50 11.70 -8.74
CA ARG A 54 -5.81 11.74 -9.41
C ARG A 54 -6.95 11.35 -8.47
N PHE A 55 -6.63 10.94 -7.25
CA PHE A 55 -7.62 10.56 -6.26
C PHE A 55 -8.29 11.81 -5.71
N PRO A 56 -9.62 11.94 -5.80
CA PRO A 56 -10.28 13.16 -5.38
C PRO A 56 -10.13 13.38 -3.87
N GLU A 57 -9.84 14.61 -3.48
CA GLU A 57 -9.86 14.96 -2.05
C GLU A 57 -11.26 14.97 -1.47
N ASP A 58 -12.27 15.26 -2.29
CA ASP A 58 -13.66 15.13 -1.93
C ASP A 58 -14.34 14.18 -2.92
N SER A 59 -14.57 12.95 -2.47
CA SER A 59 -15.27 11.91 -3.23
C SER A 59 -16.67 12.35 -3.70
N GLU A 60 -17.30 13.31 -3.03
CA GLU A 60 -18.65 13.78 -3.39
C GLU A 60 -18.63 14.92 -4.42
N LYS A 61 -17.52 15.67 -4.49
CA LYS A 61 -17.34 16.81 -5.41
C LYS A 61 -16.33 16.59 -6.53
N SER A 62 -15.94 15.33 -6.76
CA SER A 62 -15.00 14.99 -7.83
C SER A 62 -15.56 15.34 -9.21
N THR A 63 -14.74 16.01 -10.02
CA THR A 63 -15.03 16.33 -11.43
C THR A 63 -14.67 15.17 -12.38
N ALA A 64 -13.97 14.14 -11.89
CA ALA A 64 -13.60 12.96 -12.66
C ALA A 64 -14.82 12.05 -12.91
N SER A 65 -14.81 11.34 -14.04
CA SER A 65 -15.88 10.41 -14.34
C SER A 65 -15.90 9.24 -13.35
N LEU A 66 -17.09 8.65 -13.14
CA LEU A 66 -17.23 7.48 -12.25
C LEU A 66 -16.34 6.31 -12.68
N ALA A 67 -16.15 6.13 -13.99
CA ALA A 67 -15.31 5.08 -14.56
C ALA A 67 -13.82 5.28 -14.22
N GLU A 68 -13.30 6.50 -14.40
CA GLU A 68 -11.90 6.83 -14.04
C GLU A 68 -11.65 6.65 -12.54
N ARG A 69 -12.61 7.06 -11.71
CA ARG A 69 -12.52 6.91 -10.25
C ARG A 69 -12.49 5.45 -9.83
N LEU A 70 -13.38 4.62 -10.39
CA LEU A 70 -13.37 3.19 -10.16
C LEU A 70 -12.06 2.55 -10.62
N GLN A 71 -11.55 2.96 -11.78
CA GLN A 71 -10.26 2.47 -12.29
C GLN A 71 -9.09 2.83 -11.36
N ASN A 72 -9.08 4.04 -10.80
CA ASN A 72 -8.05 4.45 -9.83
C ASN A 72 -8.11 3.60 -8.54
N VAL A 73 -9.32 3.38 -8.00
CA VAL A 73 -9.51 2.51 -6.82
C VAL A 73 -9.03 1.09 -7.11
N LEU A 74 -9.47 0.50 -8.22
CA LEU A 74 -9.06 -0.85 -8.60
C LEU A 74 -7.55 -0.95 -8.84
N GLY A 75 -6.95 0.06 -9.49
CA GLY A 75 -5.50 0.09 -9.72
C GLY A 75 -4.70 0.13 -8.43
N ILE A 76 -5.13 0.91 -7.43
CA ILE A 76 -4.47 0.92 -6.12
C ILE A 76 -4.63 -0.43 -5.42
N LEU A 77 -5.84 -1.00 -5.40
CA LEU A 77 -6.12 -2.28 -4.75
C LEU A 77 -5.34 -3.43 -5.39
N ASP A 78 -5.27 -3.47 -6.71
CA ASP A 78 -4.52 -4.48 -7.46
C ASP A 78 -3.02 -4.42 -7.12
N GLN A 79 -2.42 -3.22 -7.16
CA GLN A 79 -1.01 -3.05 -6.82
C GLN A 79 -0.73 -3.32 -5.34
N ALA A 80 -1.64 -2.94 -4.43
CA ALA A 80 -1.53 -3.26 -3.01
C ALA A 80 -1.63 -4.78 -2.77
N SER A 81 -2.55 -5.47 -3.43
CA SER A 81 -2.71 -6.92 -3.36
C SER A 81 -1.47 -7.64 -3.91
N ALA A 82 -0.97 -7.21 -5.06
CA ALA A 82 0.25 -7.75 -5.67
C ALA A 82 1.46 -7.55 -4.75
N PHE A 83 1.61 -6.36 -4.16
CA PHE A 83 2.68 -6.11 -3.18
C PHE A 83 2.53 -7.01 -1.95
N ASN A 84 1.31 -7.12 -1.41
CA ASN A 84 1.03 -7.92 -0.22
C ASN A 84 1.33 -9.42 -0.41
N ALA A 85 1.20 -9.93 -1.63
CA ALA A 85 1.49 -11.33 -1.96
C ALA A 85 3.00 -11.63 -2.10
N THR A 86 3.87 -10.63 -1.99
CA THR A 86 5.31 -10.78 -2.21
C THR A 86 6.15 -10.27 -1.04
N VAL A 87 7.38 -10.79 -0.95
CA VAL A 87 8.41 -10.24 -0.08
C VAL A 87 9.29 -9.32 -0.91
N ALA A 88 9.22 -8.01 -0.65
CA ALA A 88 9.97 -7.02 -1.42
C ALA A 88 11.22 -6.58 -0.68
N SER A 89 12.38 -6.62 -1.33
CA SER A 89 13.65 -6.08 -0.81
C SER A 89 14.03 -4.81 -1.55
N VAL A 90 14.39 -3.76 -0.83
CA VAL A 90 14.68 -2.44 -1.41
C VAL A 90 15.84 -1.80 -0.65
N LYS A 91 16.77 -1.19 -1.39
CA LYS A 91 17.85 -0.39 -0.80
C LYS A 91 17.43 1.06 -0.76
N GLU A 92 17.54 1.68 0.40
CA GLU A 92 17.12 3.05 0.61
C GLU A 92 18.05 3.78 1.60
N LEU A 93 18.17 5.09 1.40
CA LEU A 93 18.84 5.98 2.34
C LEU A 93 17.85 6.37 3.42
N ARG A 94 18.09 5.93 4.65
CA ARG A 94 17.23 6.26 5.79
C ARG A 94 17.88 7.35 6.65
N THR A 95 17.08 8.36 6.98
CA THR A 95 17.45 9.36 7.99
C THR A 95 16.86 8.94 9.33
N PHE A 96 17.72 8.86 10.35
CA PHE A 96 17.35 8.46 11.71
C PHE A 96 17.02 9.70 12.57
N PRO A 97 16.36 9.53 13.73
CA PRO A 97 15.98 10.66 14.59
C PRO A 97 17.15 11.51 15.09
N ASP A 98 18.37 10.96 15.10
CA ASP A 98 19.61 11.66 15.44
C ASP A 98 20.17 12.52 14.28
N GLY A 99 19.50 12.52 13.12
CA GLY A 99 19.94 13.22 11.90
C GLY A 99 20.94 12.42 11.07
N THR A 100 21.39 11.25 11.55
CA THR A 100 22.30 10.38 10.81
C THR A 100 21.59 9.80 9.60
N ARG A 101 22.30 9.72 8.47
CA ARG A 101 21.83 9.02 7.26
C ARG A 101 22.65 7.76 7.06
N ALA A 102 21.98 6.63 6.84
CA ALA A 102 22.64 5.38 6.50
C ALA A 102 21.91 4.69 5.34
N GLU A 103 22.69 4.01 4.49
CA GLU A 103 22.14 3.08 3.52
C GLU A 103 21.68 1.81 4.24
N VAL A 104 20.42 1.47 4.07
CA VAL A 104 19.81 0.27 4.64
C VAL A 104 19.15 -0.54 3.54
N THR A 105 19.11 -1.85 3.74
CA THR A 105 18.24 -2.74 2.97
C THR A 105 16.98 -3.00 3.79
N THR A 106 15.83 -2.65 3.22
CA THR A 106 14.51 -2.82 3.83
C THR A 106 13.78 -3.95 3.13
N VAL A 107 13.34 -4.93 3.91
CA VAL A 107 12.51 -6.04 3.47
C VAL A 107 11.09 -5.81 3.98
N TYR A 108 10.14 -5.74 3.07
CA TYR A 108 8.71 -5.69 3.35
C TYR A 108 8.10 -7.09 3.23
N LEU A 109 7.47 -7.55 4.31
CA LEU A 109 6.61 -8.72 4.33
C LEU A 109 5.18 -8.25 4.03
N GLY A 110 4.88 -8.12 2.74
CA GLY A 110 3.63 -7.55 2.26
C GLY A 110 3.39 -6.14 2.83
N LEU A 111 2.17 -5.88 3.30
CA LEU A 111 1.76 -4.55 3.81
C LEU A 111 1.85 -4.40 5.33
N ALA A 112 2.11 -5.47 6.07
CA ALA A 112 1.92 -5.51 7.52
C ALA A 112 3.20 -5.28 8.32
N GLN A 113 4.33 -5.78 7.84
CA GLN A 113 5.58 -5.79 8.59
C GLN A 113 6.75 -5.54 7.65
N ALA A 114 7.76 -4.84 8.14
CA ALA A 114 9.02 -4.67 7.45
C ALA A 114 10.19 -4.76 8.43
N TYR A 115 11.37 -5.00 7.90
CA TYR A 115 12.63 -5.02 8.62
C TYR A 115 13.65 -4.24 7.82
N TYR A 116 14.53 -3.52 8.50
CA TYR A 116 15.67 -2.89 7.85
C TYR A 116 16.97 -3.33 8.51
N THR A 117 18.05 -3.31 7.74
CA THR A 117 19.40 -3.52 8.25
C THR A 117 20.43 -2.84 7.36
N ASN A 118 21.53 -2.35 7.93
CA ASN A 118 22.73 -2.00 7.17
C ASN A 118 23.49 -3.26 6.72
N ARG A 119 24.53 -3.06 5.91
CA ARG A 119 25.38 -4.12 5.37
C ARG A 119 26.08 -4.94 6.44
N GLU A 120 26.38 -4.34 7.59
CA GLU A 120 27.06 -4.98 8.71
C GLU A 120 26.11 -5.67 9.69
N GLY A 121 24.80 -5.44 9.63
CA GLY A 121 23.84 -5.97 10.60
C GLY A 121 23.94 -5.35 12.01
N THR A 122 24.54 -4.16 12.11
CA THR A 122 24.73 -3.42 13.36
C THR A 122 23.67 -2.33 13.57
N LEU A 123 23.06 -1.87 12.48
CA LEU A 123 21.98 -0.90 12.45
C LEU A 123 20.77 -1.58 11.84
N ALA A 124 19.76 -1.88 12.65
CA ALA A 124 18.61 -2.64 12.21
C ALA A 124 17.36 -2.28 12.99
N GLY A 125 16.21 -2.70 12.47
CA GLY A 125 14.95 -2.50 13.16
C GLY A 125 13.75 -3.03 12.42
N THR A 126 12.59 -2.80 13.03
CA THR A 126 11.29 -3.25 12.55
C THR A 126 10.45 -2.05 12.10
N GLY A 127 9.57 -2.28 11.15
CA GLY A 127 8.60 -1.30 10.68
C GLY A 127 7.22 -1.90 10.56
N HIS A 128 6.19 -1.10 10.83
CA HIS A 128 4.80 -1.47 10.59
C HIS A 128 4.03 -0.26 10.07
N PRO A 129 2.90 -0.46 9.37
CA PRO A 129 2.05 0.65 8.97
C PRO A 129 1.49 1.39 10.21
N GLY A 130 1.39 2.70 10.10
CA GLY A 130 0.75 3.60 11.07
C GLY A 130 -0.11 4.64 10.35
N PRO A 131 -0.94 5.40 11.09
CA PRO A 131 -1.94 6.29 10.50
C PRO A 131 -1.35 7.35 9.54
N ASP A 132 -0.13 7.82 9.82
CA ASP A 132 0.55 8.86 9.04
C ASP A 132 1.71 8.34 8.18
N GLY A 133 1.92 7.01 8.16
CA GLY A 133 3.07 6.40 7.52
C GLY A 133 3.62 5.21 8.28
N TRP A 134 4.70 4.64 7.76
CA TRP A 134 5.41 3.54 8.41
C TRP A 134 6.11 4.01 9.68
N VAL A 135 5.83 3.32 10.79
CA VAL A 135 6.46 3.56 12.08
C VAL A 135 7.63 2.61 12.21
N TRP A 136 8.82 3.18 12.40
CA TRP A 136 10.07 2.43 12.51
C TRP A 136 10.58 2.40 13.94
N LYS A 137 10.97 1.22 14.41
CA LYS A 137 11.56 1.02 15.74
C LYS A 137 12.94 0.37 15.60
N PRO A 138 14.01 0.97 16.16
CA PRO A 138 15.31 0.33 16.23
C PRO A 138 15.27 -1.00 16.99
N ASP A 139 15.97 -1.99 16.44
CA ASP A 139 16.16 -3.32 17.00
C ASP A 139 17.50 -3.92 16.55
N ASN A 140 18.59 -3.25 16.95
CA ASN A 140 19.95 -3.66 16.59
C ASN A 140 20.31 -5.04 17.16
N ALA A 141 19.66 -5.49 18.23
CA ALA A 141 19.90 -6.81 18.84
C ALA A 141 19.56 -7.95 17.86
N ASN A 142 18.56 -7.76 16.99
CA ASN A 142 18.20 -8.72 15.95
C ASN A 142 18.86 -8.42 14.59
N GLY A 143 19.77 -7.45 14.50
CA GLY A 143 20.33 -6.99 13.22
C GLY A 143 21.04 -8.07 12.40
N LYS A 144 21.79 -8.96 13.04
CA LYS A 144 22.42 -10.10 12.34
C LYS A 144 21.41 -11.10 11.78
N LYS A 145 20.29 -11.33 12.48
CA LYS A 145 19.22 -12.21 12.01
C LYS A 145 18.47 -11.59 10.84
N ILE A 146 18.18 -10.29 10.93
CA ILE A 146 17.55 -9.53 9.85
C ILE A 146 18.46 -9.52 8.60
N LEU A 147 19.77 -9.30 8.78
CA LEU A 147 20.75 -9.38 7.70
C LEU A 147 20.78 -10.75 7.04
N LEU A 148 20.75 -11.84 7.82
CA LEU A 148 20.69 -13.19 7.26
C LEU A 148 19.41 -13.39 6.44
N ALA A 149 18.26 -12.89 6.91
CA ALA A 149 17.01 -12.96 6.16
C ALA A 149 17.10 -12.21 4.82
N VAL A 150 17.69 -11.01 4.81
CA VAL A 150 17.98 -10.27 3.57
C VAL A 150 18.86 -11.08 2.62
N GLN A 151 19.94 -11.68 3.12
CA GLN A 151 20.87 -12.45 2.29
C GLN A 151 20.24 -13.71 1.69
N ILE A 152 19.37 -14.40 2.43
CA ILE A 152 18.58 -15.52 1.92
C ILE A 152 17.64 -15.05 0.81
N LEU A 153 16.91 -13.95 1.03
CA LEU A 153 15.97 -13.40 0.03
C LEU A 153 16.68 -12.94 -1.25
N GLU A 154 17.89 -12.40 -1.14
CA GLU A 154 18.71 -12.01 -2.28
C GLU A 154 19.45 -13.18 -2.94
N GLY A 155 19.26 -14.42 -2.47
CA GLY A 155 19.92 -15.62 -3.00
C GLY A 155 21.44 -15.67 -2.76
N LYS A 156 21.94 -14.88 -1.80
CA LYS A 156 23.36 -14.84 -1.42
C LYS A 156 23.74 -15.98 -0.48
N GLU A 157 22.75 -16.56 0.21
CA GLU A 157 22.92 -17.74 1.05
C GLU A 157 22.57 -19.02 0.30
N LYS A 158 23.37 -20.08 0.54
CA LYS A 158 23.27 -21.35 -0.19
C LYS A 158 22.31 -22.36 0.45
N GLY A 159 21.81 -22.09 1.66
CA GLY A 159 20.94 -23.00 2.41
C GLY A 159 19.63 -22.36 2.85
N ALA A 160 18.50 -23.00 2.54
CA ALA A 160 17.22 -22.64 3.13
C ALA A 160 17.26 -22.90 4.64
N THR A 161 17.13 -21.85 5.44
CA THR A 161 17.19 -21.90 6.91
C THR A 161 16.01 -21.15 7.51
N PHE A 162 15.46 -21.65 8.61
CA PHE A 162 14.45 -20.93 9.38
C PHE A 162 15.09 -19.82 10.20
N ILE A 163 14.50 -18.62 10.17
CA ILE A 163 14.97 -17.46 10.92
C ILE A 163 13.82 -16.93 11.77
N ASP A 164 14.07 -16.80 13.08
CA ASP A 164 13.13 -16.17 13.99
C ASP A 164 13.28 -14.65 13.94
N LEU A 165 12.29 -13.99 13.34
CA LEU A 165 12.21 -12.53 13.28
C LEU A 165 11.11 -12.01 14.20
N PRO A 166 11.33 -10.86 14.88
CA PRO A 166 10.35 -10.28 15.79
C PRO A 166 9.16 -9.71 15.02
N VAL A 167 7.97 -10.27 15.25
CA VAL A 167 6.70 -9.75 14.73
C VAL A 167 5.85 -9.23 15.89
N LYS A 168 5.24 -8.07 15.71
CA LYS A 168 4.23 -7.55 16.64
C LYS A 168 2.88 -7.50 15.93
N ILE A 169 1.92 -8.31 16.39
CA ILE A 169 0.53 -8.24 15.97
C ILE A 169 -0.12 -7.09 16.75
N GLN A 170 -0.81 -6.19 16.05
CA GLN A 170 -1.55 -5.06 16.62
C GLN A 170 -3.03 -5.42 16.77
#